data_AF-A0A0Q8M7G6-F1
#
_entry.id   AF-A0A0Q8M7G6-F1
#
_cell.length_a   1.000
_cell.length_b   1.000
_cell.length_c   1.000
_cell.angle_alpha   90.00
_cell.angle_beta   90.00
_cell.angle_gamma   90.00
#
_symmetry.space_group_name_H-M   'P 1'
#
loop_
_entity.id
_entity.type
_entity.pdbx_description
1 polymer ?
#
loop_
_entity_poly.entity_id
_entity_poly.type
_entity_poly.pdbx_seq_one_letter_code
_entity_poly.pdbx_strand_id
1 'polypeptide(L)'
;MLSAETLSDSACGDRASAGDAARRFAAALDAEALLDQTARLEATLAADGGLEALFALEQALDLAWPRPVPTCELIWATEAAQSALKLRAYDEAGRLLLVRAYPAKGLKRG
;
A
#
# COMPACT_ATOMS: atom_id res chain seq x y z
N MET A 1 12.62 35.51 -14.29
CA MET A 1 12.12 34.25 -14.87
C MET A 1 12.81 33.12 -14.14
N LEU A 2 12.13 32.47 -13.19
CA LEU A 2 12.63 31.29 -12.48
C LEU A 2 12.10 30.06 -13.22
N SER A 3 13.02 29.20 -13.65
CA SER A 3 12.73 27.99 -14.41
C SER A 3 11.87 27.02 -13.60
N ALA A 4 10.77 26.60 -14.22
CA ALA A 4 9.86 25.57 -13.72
C ALA A 4 10.13 24.28 -14.50
N GLU A 5 11.10 23.47 -14.05
CA GLU A 5 11.45 22.15 -14.60
C GLU A 5 12.06 21.38 -13.40
N THR A 6 11.62 20.22 -12.90
CA THR A 6 10.92 19.07 -13.47
C THR A 6 10.37 18.26 -12.28
N LEU A 7 9.05 18.10 -12.15
CA LEU A 7 8.40 17.31 -11.09
C LEU A 7 7.53 16.17 -11.65
N SER A 8 7.80 15.67 -12.86
CA SER A 8 6.79 14.91 -13.61
C SER A 8 7.07 13.42 -13.88
N ASP A 9 8.13 12.79 -13.34
CA ASP A 9 8.41 11.36 -13.63
C ASP A 9 8.28 10.40 -12.44
N SER A 10 8.56 10.84 -11.20
CA SER A 10 8.54 9.92 -10.04
C SER A 10 7.13 9.44 -9.63
N ALA A 11 6.09 10.26 -9.86
CA ALA A 11 4.71 9.92 -9.47
C ALA A 11 4.13 8.72 -10.24
N CYS A 12 4.63 8.42 -11.45
CA CYS A 12 4.16 7.26 -12.22
C CYS A 12 4.73 5.94 -11.67
N GLY A 13 6.02 5.95 -11.28
CA GLY A 13 6.70 4.79 -10.69
C GLY A 13 6.14 4.41 -9.31
N ASP A 14 5.74 5.40 -8.51
CA ASP A 14 5.23 5.18 -7.16
C ASP A 14 3.82 4.55 -7.16
N ARG A 15 2.98 4.91 -8.14
CA ARG A 15 1.62 4.35 -8.28
C ARG A 15 1.63 2.90 -8.74
N ALA A 16 2.45 2.57 -9.73
CA ALA A 16 2.53 1.21 -10.28
C ALA A 16 2.92 0.19 -9.20
N SER A 17 3.79 0.62 -8.30
CA SER A 17 4.40 -0.23 -7.30
C SER A 17 3.60 -0.33 -5.99
N ALA A 18 2.82 0.69 -5.63
CA ALA A 18 1.76 0.56 -4.62
C ALA A 18 0.68 -0.45 -5.05
N GLY A 19 0.28 -0.40 -6.33
CA GLY A 19 -0.68 -1.37 -6.88
C GLY A 19 -0.16 -2.81 -6.92
N ASP A 20 1.12 -2.99 -7.25
CA ASP A 20 1.78 -4.31 -7.13
C ASP A 20 1.83 -4.81 -5.69
N ALA A 21 2.09 -3.93 -4.73
CA ALA A 21 2.11 -4.29 -3.31
C ALA A 21 0.74 -4.75 -2.81
N ALA A 22 -0.35 -4.07 -3.20
CA ALA A 22 -1.72 -4.50 -2.90
C ALA A 22 -2.03 -5.89 -3.44
N ARG A 23 -1.75 -6.14 -4.74
CA ARG A 23 -1.99 -7.45 -5.37
C ARG A 23 -1.21 -8.56 -4.68
N ARG A 24 0.07 -8.32 -4.38
CA ARG A 24 0.93 -9.29 -3.69
C ARG A 24 0.45 -9.57 -2.27
N PHE A 25 -0.09 -8.56 -1.60
CA PHE A 25 -0.65 -8.70 -0.26
C PHE A 25 -1.95 -9.51 -0.26
N ALA A 26 -2.89 -9.21 -1.15
CA ALA A 26 -4.12 -9.97 -1.31
C ALA A 26 -3.84 -11.43 -1.68
N ALA A 27 -2.90 -11.68 -2.60
CA ALA A 27 -2.47 -13.03 -2.94
C ALA A 27 -1.82 -13.78 -1.77
N ALA A 28 -1.07 -13.09 -0.89
CA ALA A 28 -0.50 -13.70 0.30
C ALA A 28 -1.60 -14.08 1.32
N LEU A 29 -2.61 -13.23 1.51
CA LEU A 29 -3.76 -13.56 2.36
C LEU A 29 -4.56 -14.74 1.82
N ASP A 30 -4.74 -14.83 0.51
CA ASP A 30 -5.43 -15.96 -0.13
C ASP A 30 -4.67 -17.27 0.06
N ALA A 31 -3.35 -17.24 -0.21
CA ALA A 31 -2.47 -18.40 -0.02
C ALA A 31 -2.43 -18.90 1.43
N GLU A 32 -2.61 -18.01 2.41
CA GLU A 32 -2.66 -18.33 3.84
C GLU A 32 -4.10 -18.59 4.35
N ALA A 33 -5.12 -18.57 3.47
CA ALA A 33 -6.54 -18.72 3.80
C ALA A 33 -7.05 -17.70 4.85
N LEU A 34 -6.51 -16.47 4.81
CA LEU A 34 -6.80 -15.37 5.73
C LEU A 34 -7.76 -14.32 5.17
N LEU A 35 -8.09 -14.37 3.87
CA LEU A 35 -8.99 -13.38 3.24
C LEU A 35 -10.33 -13.28 3.97
N ASP A 36 -10.96 -14.43 4.25
CA ASP A 36 -12.30 -14.48 4.88
C ASP A 36 -12.28 -14.10 6.36
N GLN A 37 -11.10 -14.07 6.98
CA GLN A 37 -10.90 -13.64 8.36
C GLN A 37 -10.52 -12.17 8.47
N THR A 38 -10.16 -11.53 7.36
CA THR A 38 -9.70 -10.15 7.34
C THR A 38 -10.91 -9.21 7.39
N ALA A 39 -11.08 -8.53 8.51
CA ALA A 39 -12.13 -7.54 8.72
C ALA A 39 -11.64 -6.10 8.50
N ARG A 40 -10.32 -5.87 8.64
CA ARG A 40 -9.72 -4.54 8.50
C ARG A 40 -8.33 -4.61 7.89
N LEU A 41 -8.04 -3.64 7.03
CA LEU A 41 -6.72 -3.40 6.46
C LEU A 41 -6.16 -2.08 6.97
N GLU A 42 -4.84 -2.03 7.11
CA GLU A 42 -4.10 -0.81 7.42
C GLU A 42 -2.93 -0.68 6.45
N ALA A 43 -2.82 0.49 5.84
CA ALA A 43 -1.74 0.86 4.95
C ALA A 43 -0.98 2.06 5.52
N THR A 44 0.30 1.86 5.83
CA THR A 44 1.19 2.94 6.25
C THR A 44 2.16 3.29 5.13
N LEU A 45 2.07 4.50 4.60
CA LEU A 45 3.03 5.07 3.66
C LEU A 45 4.07 5.90 4.43
N ALA A 46 5.35 5.73 4.09
CA ALA A 46 6.43 6.51 4.66
C ALA A 46 6.36 8.00 4.24
N ALA A 47 7.01 8.87 5.01
CA ALA A 47 6.99 10.32 4.82
C ALA A 47 7.53 10.78 3.45
N ASP A 48 8.36 9.96 2.81
CA ASP A 48 8.94 10.21 1.49
C ASP A 48 8.05 9.76 0.33
N GLY A 49 6.94 9.07 0.60
CA GLY A 49 5.95 8.67 -0.40
C GLY A 49 4.92 9.77 -0.68
N GLY A 50 4.50 9.89 -1.95
CA GLY A 50 3.43 10.79 -2.37
C GLY A 50 2.04 10.31 -1.96
N LEU A 51 1.13 11.24 -1.63
CA LEU A 51 -0.26 10.94 -1.24
C LEU A 51 -1.02 10.16 -2.32
N GLU A 52 -0.66 10.35 -3.59
CA GLU A 52 -1.20 9.63 -4.74
C GLU A 52 -0.96 8.12 -4.66
N ALA A 53 0.09 7.67 -3.95
CA ALA A 53 0.35 6.26 -3.73
C ALA A 53 -0.70 5.63 -2.80
N LEU A 54 -1.28 6.37 -1.85
CA LEU A 54 -2.37 5.89 -1.00
C LEU A 54 -3.66 5.67 -1.80
N PHE A 55 -4.00 6.59 -2.71
CA PHE A 55 -5.17 6.43 -3.58
C PHE A 55 -4.98 5.31 -4.63
N ALA A 56 -3.77 5.15 -5.16
CA ALA A 56 -3.46 4.04 -6.06
C ALA A 56 -3.53 2.70 -5.34
N LEU A 57 -3.12 2.65 -4.07
CA LEU A 57 -3.20 1.48 -3.21
C LEU A 57 -4.65 1.09 -2.91
N GLU A 58 -5.49 2.05 -2.51
CA GLU A 58 -6.91 1.82 -2.21
C GLU A 58 -7.64 1.22 -3.43
N GLN A 59 -7.49 1.85 -4.60
CA GLN A 59 -8.05 1.32 -5.85
C GLN A 59 -7.51 -0.07 -6.20
N ALA A 60 -6.21 -0.32 -5.95
CA ALA A 60 -5.63 -1.63 -6.25
C ALA A 60 -6.09 -2.71 -5.26
N LEU A 61 -6.35 -2.37 -3.99
CA LEU A 61 -6.97 -3.27 -3.03
C LEU A 61 -8.40 -3.59 -3.45
N ASP A 62 -9.17 -2.58 -3.88
CA ASP A 62 -10.52 -2.76 -4.43
C ASP A 62 -10.57 -3.72 -5.61
N LEU A 63 -9.58 -3.65 -6.51
CA LEU A 63 -9.48 -4.53 -7.67
C LEU A 63 -8.90 -5.92 -7.35
N ALA A 64 -8.02 -6.03 -6.37
CA ALA A 64 -7.34 -7.28 -6.02
C ALA A 64 -8.17 -8.17 -5.10
N TRP A 65 -9.15 -7.60 -4.38
CA TRP A 65 -9.98 -8.38 -3.47
C TRP A 65 -11.12 -9.08 -4.22
N PRO A 66 -11.28 -10.40 -4.08
CA PRO A 66 -12.33 -11.15 -4.79
C PRO A 66 -13.74 -10.96 -4.23
N ARG A 67 -13.90 -10.11 -3.21
CA ARG A 67 -15.11 -9.91 -2.38
C ARG A 67 -15.19 -8.44 -1.94
N PRO A 68 -16.27 -7.97 -1.30
CA PRO A 68 -16.28 -6.62 -0.73
C PRO A 68 -15.04 -6.39 0.14
N VAL A 69 -14.31 -5.34 -0.18
CA VAL A 69 -13.02 -5.08 0.48
C VAL A 69 -13.30 -4.68 1.93
N PRO A 70 -12.58 -5.26 2.90
CA PRO A 70 -12.67 -4.82 4.29
C PRO A 70 -12.27 -3.36 4.42
N THR A 71 -12.72 -2.69 5.49
CA THR A 71 -12.37 -1.29 5.74
C THR A 71 -10.86 -1.09 5.69
N CYS A 72 -10.40 -0.12 4.91
CA CYS A 72 -8.98 0.20 4.77
C CYS A 72 -8.66 1.53 5.45
N GLU A 73 -7.77 1.49 6.44
CA GLU A 73 -7.22 2.67 7.10
C GLU A 73 -5.92 3.08 6.38
N LEU A 74 -5.90 4.30 5.83
CA LEU A 74 -4.74 4.87 5.16
C LEU A 74 -4.01 5.82 6.12
N ILE A 75 -2.74 5.52 6.40
CA ILE A 75 -1.90 6.26 7.33
C ILE A 75 -0.70 6.81 6.55
N TRP A 76 -0.52 8.13 6.61
CA TRP A 76 0.71 8.77 6.14
C TRP A 76 1.61 9.04 7.34
N ALA A 77 2.77 8.38 7.38
CA ALA A 77 3.75 8.58 8.44
C ALA A 77 4.49 9.90 8.21
N THR A 78 4.74 10.63 9.30
CA THR A 78 5.50 11.89 9.28
C THR A 78 7.00 11.68 9.47
N GLU A 79 7.41 10.49 9.91
CA GLU A 79 8.80 10.12 10.16
C GLU A 79 9.35 9.22 9.05
N ALA A 80 10.67 9.29 8.85
CA ALA A 80 11.37 8.43 7.90
C ALA A 80 11.28 6.96 8.34
N ALA A 81 10.83 6.09 7.44
CA ALA A 81 10.73 4.66 7.68
C ALA A 81 11.70 3.87 6.79
N GLN A 82 12.10 2.67 7.24
CA GLN A 82 12.98 1.79 6.44
C GLN A 82 12.26 1.16 5.24
N SER A 83 10.92 1.12 5.25
CA SER A 83 10.07 0.61 4.17
C SER A 83 9.16 1.70 3.65
N ALA A 84 8.98 1.78 2.33
CA ALA A 84 8.13 2.78 1.69
C ALA A 84 6.65 2.57 2.01
N LEU A 85 6.21 1.32 2.05
CA LEU A 85 4.83 0.94 2.36
C LEU A 85 4.80 -0.25 3.31
N LYS A 86 3.90 -0.21 4.29
CA LYS A 86 3.59 -1.33 5.17
C LYS A 86 2.10 -1.65 5.11
N LEU A 87 1.76 -2.90 4.88
CA LEU A 87 0.39 -3.41 4.88
C LEU A 87 0.19 -4.35 6.05
N ARG A 88 -0.93 -4.18 6.76
CA ARG A 88 -1.38 -5.05 7.84
C ARG A 88 -2.83 -5.46 7.63
N ALA A 89 -3.13 -6.71 7.98
CA ALA A 89 -4.47 -7.27 7.98
C ALA A 89 -4.84 -7.68 9.40
N TYR A 90 -6.06 -7.36 9.81
CA TYR A 90 -6.60 -7.67 11.13
C TYR A 90 -7.93 -8.41 11.02
N ASP A 91 -8.22 -9.26 12.00
CA ASP A 91 -9.55 -9.84 12.18
C ASP A 91 -10.52 -8.89 12.90
N GLU A 92 -11.77 -9.32 13.09
CA GLU A 92 -12.81 -8.55 13.78
C GLU A 92 -12.47 -8.21 15.23
N ALA A 93 -11.64 -9.04 15.88
CA ALA A 93 -11.17 -8.82 17.26
C ALA A 93 -9.96 -7.86 17.31
N GLY A 94 -9.50 -7.36 16.16
CA GLY A 94 -8.32 -6.51 16.05
C GLY A 94 -6.99 -7.25 16.17
N ARG A 95 -6.99 -8.59 16.06
CA ARG A 95 -5.75 -9.38 16.08
C ARG A 95 -5.07 -9.30 14.72
N LEU A 96 -3.75 -9.14 14.73
CA LEU A 96 -2.94 -9.10 13.52
C LEU A 96 -2.90 -10.48 12.87
N LEU A 97 -3.39 -10.57 11.63
CA LEU A 97 -3.36 -11.78 10.81
C LEU A 97 -2.09 -11.82 9.96
N LEU A 98 -1.81 -10.72 9.25
CA LEU A 98 -0.68 -10.63 8.33
C LEU A 98 -0.05 -9.24 8.37
N VAL A 99 1.28 -9.21 8.24
CA VAL A 99 2.03 -7.98 8.00
C VAL A 99 3.05 -8.21 6.89
N ARG A 100 3.16 -7.24 5.98
CA ARG A 100 4.21 -7.18 4.95
C ARG A 100 4.72 -5.75 4.82
N ALA A 101 6.03 -5.63 4.72
CA ALA A 101 6.71 -4.37 4.45
C ALA A 101 7.31 -4.42 3.05
N TYR A 102 7.12 -3.33 2.30
CA TYR A 102 7.57 -3.19 0.92
C TYR A 102 8.64 -2.09 0.90
N PRO A 103 9.91 -2.43 0.62
CA PRO A 103 10.98 -1.45 0.56
C PRO A 103 10.83 -0.56 -0.68
N ALA A 104 11.35 0.66 -0.61
CA ALA A 104 11.45 1.56 -1.75
C ALA A 104 12.20 0.92 -2.94
N LYS A 105 13.19 0.05 -2.67
CA LYS A 105 13.88 -0.73 -3.71
C LYS A 105 12.97 -1.83 -4.26
N GLY A 106 12.21 -1.48 -5.28
CA GLY A 106 11.16 -2.27 -5.91
C GLY A 106 10.11 -1.35 -6.54
N LEU A 107 9.90 -0.18 -5.92
CA LEU A 107 9.39 1.03 -6.53
C LEU A 107 10.54 1.65 -7.34
N LYS A 108 10.83 1.14 -8.55
CA LYS A 108 11.89 1.74 -9.36
C LYS A 108 11.54 3.20 -9.64
N ARG A 109 12.46 4.10 -9.31
CA ARG A 109 12.54 5.45 -9.92
C ARG A 109 12.67 5.23 -11.42
N GLY A 110 11.57 5.41 -12.13
CA GLY A 110 11.57 5.73 -13.56
C GLY A 110 11.98 7.18 -13.70
#